data_AF-A0A379DGN7-F1
#
_entry.id   AF-A0A379DGN7-F1
#
_cell.length_a   1.000
_cell.length_b   1.000
_cell.length_c   1.000
_cell.angle_alpha   90.00
_cell.angle_beta   90.00
_cell.angle_gamma   90.00
#
_symmetry.space_group_name_H-M   'P 1'
#
loop_
_entity.id
_entity.type
_entity.pdbx_description
1 polymer ?
#
loop_
_entity_poly.entity_id
_entity_poly.type
_entity_poly.pdbx_seq_one_letter_code
_entity_poly.pdbx_strand_id
1 'polypeptide(L)'
;MKPTRYTMHYLCVQGCRAKNVLVTPTSPGRFELTPFISETEKTIFLSGTACLYPTACGKTGLPPDTAQPATIEHLNRLLTHHPHWTLDLSACY
;
A
#
# COMPACT_ATOMS: atom_id res chain seq x y z
N MET A 1 -8.45 18.71 -6.78
CA MET A 1 -7.19 18.57 -6.04
C MET A 1 -6.45 17.33 -6.55
N LYS A 2 -5.14 17.41 -6.78
CA LYS A 2 -4.35 16.19 -7.08
C LYS A 2 -4.28 15.32 -5.81
N PRO A 3 -4.47 14.00 -5.89
CA PRO A 3 -4.39 13.12 -4.72
C PRO A 3 -2.96 13.10 -4.17
N THR A 4 -2.83 13.09 -2.85
CA THR A 4 -1.54 12.92 -2.14
C THR A 4 -1.02 11.52 -2.41
N ARG A 5 0.25 11.41 -2.81
CA ARG A 5 0.92 10.13 -3.02
C ARG A 5 1.76 9.79 -1.81
N TYR A 6 1.87 8.50 -1.51
CA TYR A 6 2.65 8.03 -0.37
C TYR A 6 3.73 7.10 -0.89
N THR A 7 4.98 7.37 -0.56
CA THR A 7 6.07 6.42 -0.78
C THR A 7 6.45 5.80 0.55
N MET A 8 6.67 4.50 0.55
CA MET A 8 6.94 3.72 1.76
C MET A 8 8.02 2.67 1.50
N HIS A 9 8.82 2.42 2.53
CA HIS A 9 9.84 1.36 2.47
C HIS A 9 9.23 -0.01 2.26
N TYR A 10 8.09 -0.29 2.92
CA TYR A 10 7.38 -1.56 2.79
C TYR A 10 5.87 -1.33 2.71
N LEU A 11 5.22 -2.07 1.82
CA LEU A 11 3.76 -2.17 1.75
C LEU A 11 3.34 -3.62 1.92
N CYS A 12 2.41 -3.87 2.83
CA CYS A 12 1.76 -5.15 3.02
C CYS A 12 0.33 -5.13 2.45
N VAL A 13 -0.04 -6.15 1.67
CA VAL A 13 -1.38 -6.36 1.13
C VAL A 13 -1.74 -7.83 1.33
N GLN A 14 -2.75 -8.13 2.16
CA GLN A 14 -3.22 -9.51 2.42
C GLN A 14 -2.10 -10.55 2.67
N GLY A 15 -1.12 -10.21 3.51
CA GLY A 15 -0.03 -11.14 3.83
C GLY A 15 1.08 -11.23 2.76
N CYS A 16 1.03 -10.41 1.72
CA CYS A 16 2.14 -10.21 0.78
C CYS A 16 2.84 -8.87 1.05
N ARG A 17 4.15 -8.78 0.85
CA ARG A 17 4.96 -7.57 1.11
C ARG A 17 5.86 -7.22 -0.06
N ALA A 18 5.82 -5.96 -0.50
CA ALA A 18 6.76 -5.38 -1.45
C ALA A 18 7.56 -4.23 -0.82
N LYS A 19 8.73 -3.94 -1.39
CA LYS A 19 9.60 -2.84 -0.95
C LYS A 19 9.49 -1.64 -1.89
N ASN A 20 9.82 -0.44 -1.39
CA ASN A 20 9.95 0.80 -2.16
C ASN A 20 8.73 1.05 -3.06
N VAL A 21 7.57 1.18 -2.44
CA VAL A 21 6.29 1.26 -3.16
C VAL A 21 5.76 2.69 -3.10
N LEU A 22 5.38 3.21 -4.27
CA LEU A 22 4.57 4.41 -4.40
C LEU A 22 3.09 4.00 -4.46
N VAL A 23 2.31 4.49 -3.49
CA VAL A 23 0.87 4.28 -3.39
C VAL A 23 0.17 5.55 -3.86
N THR A 24 -0.59 5.42 -4.95
CA THR A 24 -1.37 6.52 -5.53
C THR A 24 -2.86 6.25 -5.34
N PRO A 25 -3.57 7.04 -4.52
CA PRO A 25 -5.02 6.99 -4.46
C PRO A 25 -5.63 7.43 -5.79
N THR A 26 -6.45 6.58 -6.42
CA THR A 26 -7.10 6.89 -7.71
C THR A 26 -8.56 7.30 -7.53
N SER A 27 -9.23 6.76 -6.51
CA SER A 27 -10.59 7.11 -6.07
C SER A 27 -10.80 6.59 -4.64
N PRO A 28 -11.90 6.95 -3.94
CA PRO A 28 -12.14 6.49 -2.58
C PRO A 28 -12.05 4.96 -2.44
N GLY A 29 -11.04 4.50 -1.67
CA GLY A 29 -10.77 3.09 -1.45
C GLY A 29 -10.11 2.34 -2.62
N ARG A 30 -9.63 3.04 -3.66
CA ARG A 30 -8.84 2.45 -4.75
C ARG A 30 -7.46 3.07 -4.83
N PHE A 31 -6.48 2.19 -5.03
CA PHE A 31 -5.07 2.54 -5.07
C PHE A 31 -4.41 1.89 -6.28
N GLU A 32 -3.44 2.60 -6.84
CA GLU A 32 -2.48 2.06 -7.80
C GLU A 32 -1.11 1.99 -7.12
N LEU A 33 -0.42 0.87 -7.31
CA LEU A 33 0.91 0.64 -6.75
C LEU A 33 1.94 0.68 -7.88
N THR A 34 2.99 1.46 -7.71
CA THR A 34 4.12 1.48 -8.64
C THR A 34 5.45 1.43 -7.89
N PRO A 35 6.54 0.97 -8.52
CA PRO A 35 7.87 1.11 -7.93
C PRO A 35 8.18 2.57 -7.67
N PHE A 36 8.67 2.89 -6.48
CA PHE A 36 9.24 4.20 -6.20
C PHE A 36 10.66 4.26 -6.77
N ILE A 37 10.86 5.07 -7.82
CA ILE A 37 12.13 5.20 -8.54
C ILE A 37 12.81 6.54 -8.21
N SER A 38 12.03 7.62 -8.02
CA SER A 38 12.55 8.95 -7.72
C SER A 38 11.50 9.84 -7.05
N GLU A 39 11.98 10.88 -6.36
CA GLU A 39 11.13 11.93 -5.78
C GLU A 39 10.30 12.64 -6.85
N THR A 40 9.01 12.84 -6.57
CA THR A 40 8.11 13.65 -7.40
C THR A 40 7.31 14.61 -6.52
N GLU A 41 6.85 15.73 -7.08
CA GLU A 41 6.02 16.70 -6.36
C GLU A 41 4.82 16.03 -5.66
N LYS A 42 4.53 16.43 -4.41
CA LYS A 42 3.40 15.94 -3.56
C LYS A 42 3.46 14.47 -3.14
N THR A 43 4.68 13.94 -3.00
CA THR A 43 4.92 12.62 -2.40
C THR A 43 5.24 12.77 -0.91
N ILE A 44 4.51 12.06 -0.05
CA ILE A 44 4.83 11.96 1.38
C ILE A 44 5.69 10.71 1.58
N PHE A 45 6.85 10.90 2.21
CA PHE A 45 7.77 9.84 2.58
C PHE A 45 7.36 9.28 3.94
N LEU A 46 7.05 8.00 3.96
CA LEU A 46 6.67 7.28 5.16
C LEU A 46 7.73 6.23 5.46
N SER A 47 8.33 6.32 6.63
CA SER A 47 9.24 5.30 7.11
C SER A 47 8.47 4.24 7.88
N GLY A 48 8.70 2.97 7.56
CA GLY A 48 8.03 1.84 8.20
C GLY A 48 7.30 0.95 7.18
N THR A 49 6.28 0.24 7.67
CA THR A 49 5.46 -0.65 6.84
C THR A 49 4.01 -0.20 6.89
N ALA A 50 3.46 0.22 5.75
CA ALA A 50 2.03 0.46 5.64
C ALA A 50 1.29 -0.82 5.26
N CYS A 51 0.00 -0.87 5.56
CA CYS A 51 -0.85 -2.01 5.22
C CYS A 51 -2.07 -1.56 4.41
N LEU A 52 -2.44 -2.35 3.39
CA LEU A 52 -3.74 -2.29 2.74
C LEU A 52 -4.53 -3.54 3.08
N TYR A 53 -5.76 -3.33 3.54
CA TYR A 53 -6.74 -4.40 3.77
C TYR A 53 -8.09 -4.05 3.14
N PRO A 54 -8.88 -5.06 2.73
CA PRO A 54 -10.23 -4.81 2.23
C PRO A 54 -11.08 -4.17 3.31
N THR A 55 -11.74 -3.06 3.00
CA THR A 55 -12.52 -2.30 4.01
C THR A 55 -13.60 -3.16 4.67
N ALA A 56 -14.25 -4.04 3.89
CA ALA A 56 -15.29 -4.94 4.38
C ALA A 56 -14.78 -6.02 5.36
N CYS A 57 -13.51 -6.40 5.27
CA CYS A 57 -12.91 -7.43 6.13
C CYS A 57 -12.26 -6.84 7.38
N GLY A 58 -12.02 -5.53 7.39
CA GLY A 58 -11.24 -4.86 8.43
C GLY A 58 -9.77 -5.29 8.41
N LYS A 59 -9.02 -4.80 9.40
CA LYS A 59 -7.59 -5.12 9.56
C LYS A 59 -7.46 -6.56 10.08
N THR A 60 -7.41 -7.53 9.17
CA THR A 60 -7.08 -8.91 9.53
C THR A 60 -5.58 -8.99 9.84
N GLY A 61 -5.27 -9.20 11.13
CA GLY A 61 -3.96 -8.99 11.74
C GLY A 61 -2.89 -10.02 11.43
N LEU A 62 -2.60 -10.29 10.15
CA LEU A 62 -1.31 -10.88 9.81
C LEU A 62 -0.23 -9.81 10.06
N PRO A 63 0.73 -10.07 10.97
CA PRO A 63 1.81 -9.13 11.20
C PRO A 63 2.57 -8.84 9.89
N PRO A 64 3.03 -7.60 9.67
CA PRO A 64 3.86 -7.29 8.50
C PRO A 64 5.11 -8.17 8.38
N ASP A 65 5.59 -8.69 9.51
CA ASP A 65 6.77 -9.55 9.60
C ASP A 65 6.53 -10.99 9.10
N THR A 66 5.28 -11.44 9.10
CA THR A 66 4.93 -12.77 8.55
C THR A 66 4.56 -12.69 7.07
N ALA A 67 4.56 -11.50 6.48
CA ALA A 67 4.16 -11.30 5.10
C ALA A 67 5.21 -11.83 4.12
N GLN A 68 4.76 -12.58 3.12
CA GLN A 68 5.60 -13.20 2.10
C GLN A 68 6.08 -12.13 1.11
N PRO A 69 7.36 -12.14 0.70
CA PRO A 69 7.85 -11.24 -0.35
C PRO A 69 7.07 -11.42 -1.65
N ALA A 70 6.63 -10.31 -2.25
CA ALA A 70 5.88 -10.31 -3.51
C ALA A 70 6.30 -9.12 -4.40
N THR A 71 6.05 -9.24 -5.70
CA THR A 71 6.25 -8.12 -6.64
C THR A 71 5.09 -7.14 -6.58
N ILE A 72 5.32 -5.91 -7.05
CA ILE A 72 4.28 -4.87 -7.07
C ILE A 72 3.13 -5.27 -8.02
N GLU A 73 3.41 -5.97 -9.11
CA GLU A 73 2.39 -6.51 -10.02
C GLU A 73 1.51 -7.54 -9.30
N HIS A 74 2.09 -8.37 -8.43
CA HIS A 74 1.31 -9.29 -7.62
C HIS A 74 0.40 -8.53 -6.65
N LEU A 75 0.90 -7.50 -5.97
CA LEU A 75 0.08 -6.68 -5.07
C LEU A 75 -1.05 -5.95 -5.84
N ASN A 76 -0.79 -5.38 -7.01
CA ASN A 76 -1.82 -4.76 -7.84
C ASN A 76 -2.91 -5.77 -8.24
N ARG A 77 -2.55 -7.02 -8.56
CA ARG A 77 -3.55 -8.08 -8.79
C ARG A 77 -4.42 -8.33 -7.56
N LEU A 78 -3.84 -8.36 -6.35
CA LEU A 78 -4.63 -8.46 -5.12
C LEU A 78 -5.63 -7.32 -5.01
N LEU A 79 -5.21 -6.08 -5.30
CA LEU A 79 -6.10 -4.91 -5.25
C LEU A 79 -7.30 -5.01 -6.20
N THR A 80 -7.17 -5.70 -7.34
CA THR A 80 -8.30 -5.91 -8.27
C THR A 80 -9.39 -6.84 -7.76
N HIS A 81 -9.10 -7.70 -6.77
CA HIS A 81 -10.08 -8.66 -6.25
C HIS A 81 -11.11 -8.03 -5.30
N HIS A 82 -10.81 -6.86 -4.71
CA HIS A 82 -11.71 -6.19 -3.77
C HIS A 82 -12.05 -4.77 -4.22
N PRO A 83 -13.32 -4.33 -4.07
CA PRO A 83 -13.79 -3.05 -4.59
C PRO A 83 -13.28 -1.85 -3.78
N HIS A 84 -13.03 -2.03 -2.48
CA HIS A 84 -12.63 -0.99 -1.54
C HIS A 84 -11.56 -1.48 -0.57
N TRP A 85 -10.51 -0.67 -0.45
CA TRP A 85 -9.36 -0.89 0.40
C TRP A 85 -9.21 0.27 1.37
N THR A 86 -8.65 -0.03 2.55
CA THR A 86 -8.26 0.96 3.54
C THR A 86 -6.75 0.94 3.69
N LEU A 87 -6.14 2.12 3.52
CA LEU A 87 -4.72 2.33 3.76
C LEU A 87 -4.50 2.65 5.24
N ASP A 88 -3.71 1.82 5.90
CA ASP A 88 -3.33 1.98 7.29
C ASP A 88 -1.85 2.35 7.40
N LEU A 89 -1.65 3.55 7.97
CA LEU A 89 -0.35 4.19 8.16
C LEU A 89 0.07 4.19 9.64
N SER A 90 -0.65 3.48 10.52
CA SER A 90 -0.38 3.49 11.98
C SER A 90 1.02 3.00 12.37
N ALA A 91 1.67 2.21 11.52
CA ALA A 91 3.05 1.74 11.69
C ALA A 91 4.08 2.56 10.88
N CYS A 92 3.67 3.72 10.35
CA CYS A 92 4.53 4.67 9.67
C CYS A 92 4.74 5.92 10.52
N TYR A 93 5.92 6.52 10.42
CA TYR A 93 6.29 7.80 11.04
C TYR A 93 6.82 8.79 10.00
#